data_AF-A0A0D2KW49-F1
#
_entry.id   AF-A0A0D2KW49-F1
#
_cell.length_a   1.000
_cell.length_b   1.000
_cell.length_c   1.000
_cell.angle_alpha   90.00
_cell.angle_beta   90.00
_cell.angle_gamma   90.00
#
_symmetry.space_group_name_H-M   'P 1'
#
loop_
_entity.id
_entity.type
_entity.pdbx_description
1 polymer ?
#
loop_
_entity_poly.entity_id
_entity_poly.type
_entity_poly.pdbx_seq_one_letter_code
_entity_poly.pdbx_strand_id
1 'polypeptide(L)'
;MTDINIEQCTATFHFEPHYESCPDRFFLISGAARHPTHGEVAKLSGYLIKNRAAWKAAGEFGSIMEAETQELYDYSLSIFNNRIIVHPWLLDGGPRSGSGCWGEELNEGNIVYLQDLSVAKPFTRRGVGSWFLEEFLHSPRVNVAASHVYTWPFPNNAARVKPTPQSIADIASFFQKNHFRRIGRTVFFCYSVNPAHPSRTLAIADDATAFASDFPNMEQDIINLESQFPLHYAIDGDRTAGVRDSIMKAYALDRNIIHQKGPDGYSPVHLAAKKRNVHALRTLL
;
A
#
# COMPACT_ATOMS: atom_id res chain seq x y z
N MET A 1 -32.72 2.48 23.14
CA MET A 1 -31.33 2.40 22.62
C MET A 1 -30.69 1.17 23.21
N THR A 2 -30.08 0.28 22.41
CA THR A 2 -29.42 -0.93 22.93
C THR A 2 -28.14 -0.52 23.64
N ASP A 3 -28.05 -0.58 24.96
CA ASP A 3 -26.78 -0.29 25.65
C ASP A 3 -25.80 -1.45 25.43
N ILE A 4 -24.51 -1.16 25.24
CA ILE A 4 -23.48 -2.19 25.00
C ILE A 4 -22.28 -1.91 25.90
N ASN A 5 -21.91 -2.89 26.71
CA ASN A 5 -20.67 -2.85 27.47
C ASN A 5 -19.56 -3.50 26.63
N ILE A 6 -18.64 -2.69 26.11
CA ILE A 6 -17.52 -3.16 25.26
C ILE A 6 -16.60 -4.12 26.00
N GLU A 7 -16.45 -3.96 27.33
CA GLU A 7 -15.59 -4.83 28.15
C GLU A 7 -16.08 -6.29 28.19
N GLN A 8 -17.35 -6.52 27.86
CA GLN A 8 -17.91 -7.87 27.75
C GLN A 8 -17.73 -8.48 26.37
N CYS A 9 -17.30 -7.69 25.38
CA CYS A 9 -17.07 -8.19 24.03
C CYS A 9 -15.80 -9.06 23.99
N THR A 10 -15.81 -10.03 23.09
CA THR A 10 -14.66 -10.86 22.76
C THR A 10 -14.35 -10.75 21.28
N ALA A 11 -13.07 -10.66 20.95
CA ALA A 11 -12.58 -10.62 19.59
C ALA A 11 -11.92 -11.96 19.23
N THR A 12 -12.22 -12.46 18.05
CA THR A 12 -11.63 -13.69 17.51
C THR A 12 -11.13 -13.42 16.10
N PHE A 13 -9.96 -13.96 15.77
CA PHE A 13 -9.31 -13.79 14.46
C PHE A 13 -8.80 -15.12 13.94
N HIS A 14 -9.12 -15.44 12.70
CA HIS A 14 -8.69 -16.62 11.98
C HIS A 14 -7.85 -16.21 10.79
N PHE A 15 -6.81 -17.01 10.51
CA PHE A 15 -5.98 -16.81 9.32
C PHE A 15 -5.81 -18.16 8.64
N GLU A 16 -6.28 -18.22 7.41
CA GLU A 16 -6.37 -19.45 6.63
C GLU A 16 -5.61 -19.26 5.31
N PRO A 17 -4.82 -20.26 4.85
CA PRO A 17 -4.23 -20.22 3.52
C PRO A 17 -5.31 -19.95 2.46
N HIS A 18 -5.08 -18.99 1.57
CA HIS A 18 -6.08 -18.58 0.59
C HIS A 18 -5.84 -19.18 -0.80
N TYR A 19 -4.61 -19.10 -1.30
CA TYR A 19 -4.23 -19.59 -2.62
C TYR A 19 -3.49 -20.92 -2.54
N GLU A 20 -3.95 -21.92 -3.30
CA GLU A 20 -3.29 -23.23 -3.41
C GLU A 20 -1.87 -23.14 -3.98
N SER A 21 -1.60 -22.15 -4.83
CA SER A 21 -0.28 -21.92 -5.42
C SER A 21 0.72 -21.26 -4.45
N CYS A 22 0.25 -20.66 -3.35
CA CYS A 22 1.10 -19.98 -2.37
C CYS A 22 0.58 -20.08 -0.92
N PRO A 23 0.30 -21.30 -0.40
CA PRO A 23 -0.43 -21.50 0.85
C PRO A 23 0.30 -20.95 2.08
N ASP A 24 1.64 -20.86 2.03
CA ASP A 24 2.46 -20.34 3.13
C ASP A 24 2.71 -18.83 3.07
N ARG A 25 2.20 -18.16 2.02
CA ARG A 25 2.53 -16.77 1.70
C ARG A 25 1.31 -15.85 1.62
N PHE A 26 0.12 -16.38 1.34
CA PHE A 26 -1.10 -15.60 1.23
C PHE A 26 -2.22 -16.19 2.08
N PHE A 27 -2.65 -15.44 3.08
CA PHE A 27 -3.67 -15.88 4.02
C PHE A 27 -4.86 -14.94 3.98
N LEU A 28 -6.06 -15.50 3.99
CA LEU A 28 -7.29 -14.79 4.28
C LEU A 28 -7.38 -14.56 5.79
N ILE A 29 -7.72 -13.34 6.16
CA ILE A 29 -8.01 -12.94 7.54
C ILE A 29 -9.52 -12.82 7.68
N SER A 30 -10.09 -13.46 8.70
CA SER A 30 -11.45 -13.18 9.15
C SER A 30 -11.47 -12.92 10.64
N GLY A 31 -12.31 -11.97 11.05
CA GLY A 31 -12.46 -11.61 12.45
C GLY A 31 -13.92 -11.34 12.82
N ALA A 32 -14.29 -11.70 14.04
CA ALA A 32 -15.59 -11.40 14.60
C ALA A 32 -15.47 -10.88 16.04
N ALA A 33 -16.21 -9.82 16.33
CA ALA A 33 -16.47 -9.34 17.68
C ALA A 33 -17.83 -9.83 18.16
N ARG A 34 -17.89 -10.43 19.35
CA ARG A 34 -19.12 -10.98 19.92
C ARG A 34 -19.37 -10.47 21.33
N HIS A 35 -20.60 -10.03 21.59
CA HIS A 35 -21.12 -9.71 22.92
C HIS A 35 -22.01 -10.86 23.42
N PRO A 36 -21.95 -11.25 24.71
CA PRO A 36 -22.67 -12.42 25.24
C PRO A 36 -24.19 -12.39 24.99
N THR A 37 -24.81 -11.21 25.10
CA THR A 37 -26.26 -11.05 24.92
C THR A 37 -26.69 -10.61 23.53
N HIS A 38 -25.79 -10.00 22.75
CA HIS A 38 -26.13 -9.40 21.46
C HIS A 38 -25.60 -10.19 20.27
N GLY A 39 -24.83 -11.24 20.53
CA GLY A 39 -24.18 -12.02 19.49
C GLY A 39 -23.09 -11.20 18.80
N GLU A 40 -23.03 -11.28 17.49
CA GLU A 40 -22.00 -10.62 16.69
C GLU A 40 -22.28 -9.12 16.53
N VAL A 41 -21.31 -8.29 16.93
CA VAL A 41 -21.43 -6.83 16.93
C VAL A 41 -20.55 -6.16 15.89
N ALA A 42 -19.49 -6.82 15.43
CA ALA A 42 -18.63 -6.36 14.34
C ALA A 42 -17.95 -7.53 13.61
N LYS A 43 -17.56 -7.28 12.36
CA LYS A 43 -16.77 -8.19 11.52
C LYS A 43 -15.61 -7.45 10.87
N LEU A 44 -14.54 -8.20 10.59
CA LEU A 44 -13.36 -7.74 9.88
C LEU A 44 -12.92 -8.81 8.89
N SER A 45 -12.43 -8.39 7.72
CA SER A 45 -11.72 -9.27 6.79
C SER A 45 -10.58 -8.56 6.10
N GLY A 46 -9.63 -9.34 5.61
CA GLY A 46 -8.44 -8.82 4.96
C GLY A 46 -7.48 -9.93 4.57
N TYR A 47 -6.22 -9.56 4.35
CA TYR A 47 -5.19 -10.49 3.89
C TYR A 47 -3.90 -10.31 4.68
N LEU A 48 -3.20 -11.42 4.90
CA LEU A 48 -1.82 -11.43 5.38
C LEU A 48 -0.93 -11.98 4.26
N ILE A 49 -0.04 -11.12 3.77
CA ILE A 49 0.94 -11.45 2.73
C ILE A 49 2.32 -11.54 3.39
N LYS A 50 2.86 -12.75 3.46
CA LYS A 50 4.14 -13.06 4.11
C LYS A 50 5.25 -13.22 3.10
N ASN A 51 6.48 -13.14 3.59
CA ASN A 51 7.69 -13.47 2.83
C ASN A 51 7.78 -12.73 1.49
N ARG A 52 7.80 -11.39 1.54
CA ARG A 52 7.90 -10.53 0.34
C ARG A 52 9.07 -10.93 -0.57
N ALA A 53 10.18 -11.44 -0.02
CA ALA A 53 11.31 -11.91 -0.82
C ALA A 53 10.92 -13.04 -1.78
N ALA A 54 10.12 -14.00 -1.34
CA ALA A 54 9.61 -15.07 -2.21
C ALA A 54 8.67 -14.52 -3.29
N TRP A 55 7.82 -13.54 -2.96
CA TRP A 55 6.98 -12.87 -3.97
C TRP A 55 7.80 -12.13 -5.03
N LYS A 56 8.87 -11.43 -4.60
CA LYS A 56 9.80 -10.76 -5.51
C LYS A 56 10.51 -11.75 -6.45
N ALA A 57 10.89 -12.91 -5.93
CA ALA A 57 11.54 -13.96 -6.71
C ALA A 57 10.58 -14.64 -7.71
N ALA A 58 9.33 -14.85 -7.31
CA ALA A 58 8.32 -15.48 -8.15
C ALA A 58 7.75 -14.54 -9.23
N GLY A 59 7.74 -13.22 -9.00
CA GLY A 59 7.24 -12.24 -9.96
C GLY A 59 5.71 -12.25 -10.14
N GLU A 60 4.98 -12.93 -9.25
CA GLU A 60 3.53 -13.20 -9.35
C GLU A 60 2.67 -12.27 -8.48
N PHE A 61 3.29 -11.33 -7.76
CA PHE A 61 2.57 -10.47 -6.80
C PHE A 61 1.46 -9.66 -7.47
N GLY A 62 1.76 -8.93 -8.54
CA GLY A 62 0.78 -8.12 -9.24
C GLY A 62 -0.39 -8.95 -9.77
N SER A 63 -0.12 -10.08 -10.43
CA SER A 63 -1.15 -10.97 -10.99
C SER A 63 -2.04 -11.61 -9.93
N ILE A 64 -1.49 -11.97 -8.75
CA ILE A 64 -2.31 -12.52 -7.67
C ILE A 64 -3.17 -11.42 -7.03
N MET A 65 -2.64 -10.20 -6.84
CA MET A 65 -3.44 -9.09 -6.33
C MET A 65 -4.57 -8.71 -7.30
N GLU A 66 -4.30 -8.73 -8.60
CA GLU A 66 -5.29 -8.51 -9.68
C GLU A 66 -6.42 -9.54 -9.66
N ALA A 67 -6.06 -10.82 -9.55
CA ALA A 67 -7.04 -11.91 -9.54
C ALA A 67 -7.90 -11.92 -8.26
N GLU A 68 -7.41 -11.34 -7.15
CA GLU A 68 -8.11 -11.35 -5.88
C GLU A 68 -9.25 -10.33 -5.84
N THR A 69 -8.91 -9.04 -5.87
CA THR A 69 -9.89 -7.96 -5.91
C THR A 69 -9.32 -6.73 -6.60
N GLN A 70 -10.18 -5.93 -7.23
CA GLN A 70 -9.79 -4.65 -7.80
C GLN A 70 -9.08 -3.75 -6.77
N GLU A 71 -9.54 -3.76 -5.52
CA GLU A 71 -8.93 -2.98 -4.45
C GLU A 71 -7.50 -3.43 -4.12
N LEU A 72 -7.23 -4.74 -4.05
CA LEU A 72 -5.87 -5.24 -3.85
C LEU A 72 -4.96 -4.91 -5.03
N TYR A 73 -5.48 -4.97 -6.25
CA TYR A 73 -4.77 -4.56 -7.45
C TYR A 73 -4.37 -3.08 -7.39
N ASP A 74 -5.35 -2.20 -7.14
CA ASP A 74 -5.14 -0.76 -7.04
C ASP A 74 -4.14 -0.42 -5.93
N TYR A 75 -4.23 -1.11 -4.78
CA TYR A 75 -3.26 -1.03 -3.69
C TYR A 75 -1.86 -1.40 -4.16
N SER A 76 -1.73 -2.56 -4.83
CA SER A 76 -0.45 -3.10 -5.25
C SER A 76 0.28 -2.14 -6.18
N LEU A 77 -0.43 -1.54 -7.14
CA LEU A 77 0.13 -0.61 -8.11
C LEU A 77 0.38 0.78 -7.52
N SER A 78 -0.52 1.25 -6.64
CA SER A 78 -0.44 2.61 -6.09
C SER A 78 0.70 2.76 -5.11
N ILE A 79 0.99 1.70 -4.36
CA ILE A 79 2.00 1.72 -3.31
C ILE A 79 3.32 1.17 -3.82
N PHE A 80 3.32 0.07 -4.56
CA PHE A 80 4.53 -0.63 -4.95
C PHE A 80 4.77 -0.66 -6.46
N ASN A 81 6.03 -0.76 -6.84
CA ASN A 81 6.41 -1.17 -8.18
C ASN A 81 6.35 -2.70 -8.35
N ASN A 82 6.67 -3.18 -9.56
CA ASN A 82 6.72 -4.60 -9.91
C ASN A 82 7.69 -5.45 -9.06
N ARG A 83 8.60 -4.83 -8.29
CA ARG A 83 9.52 -5.51 -7.37
C ARG A 83 9.04 -5.44 -5.92
N ILE A 84 7.79 -5.04 -5.67
CA ILE A 84 7.21 -4.91 -4.32
C ILE A 84 8.09 -3.97 -3.47
N ILE A 85 8.53 -2.89 -4.11
CA ILE A 85 9.26 -1.79 -3.49
C ILE A 85 8.36 -0.58 -3.61
N VAL A 86 8.18 0.14 -2.51
CA VAL A 86 7.34 1.34 -2.46
C VAL A 86 7.87 2.36 -3.45
N HIS A 87 6.98 3.05 -4.14
CA HIS A 87 7.41 4.00 -5.16
C HIS A 87 8.22 5.15 -4.54
N PRO A 88 9.38 5.53 -5.13
CA PRO A 88 10.24 6.57 -4.57
C PRO A 88 9.56 7.92 -4.37
N TRP A 89 8.65 8.31 -5.27
CA TRP A 89 7.90 9.57 -5.18
C TRP A 89 6.90 9.62 -4.02
N LEU A 90 6.68 8.50 -3.33
CA LEU A 90 5.90 8.48 -2.08
C LEU A 90 6.77 8.80 -0.86
N LEU A 91 8.10 8.79 -1.00
CA LEU A 91 9.06 8.92 0.11
C LEU A 91 10.03 10.10 -0.04
N ASP A 92 10.27 10.57 -1.26
CA ASP A 92 11.39 11.48 -1.62
C ASP A 92 11.24 12.94 -1.15
N GLY A 93 10.21 13.28 -0.38
CA GLY A 93 9.91 14.65 0.02
C GLY A 93 9.31 15.52 -1.09
N GLY A 94 9.00 14.93 -2.24
CA GLY A 94 8.38 15.61 -3.37
C GLY A 94 6.87 15.85 -3.19
N PRO A 95 6.19 16.40 -4.21
CA PRO A 95 4.77 16.75 -4.12
C PRO A 95 3.83 15.59 -3.76
N ARG A 96 4.26 14.34 -3.98
CA ARG A 96 3.48 13.11 -3.73
C ARG A 96 3.83 12.43 -2.39
N SER A 97 4.85 12.87 -1.66
CA SER A 97 5.34 12.21 -0.43
C SER A 97 4.45 12.40 0.81
N GLY A 98 3.41 13.24 0.71
CA GLY A 98 2.47 13.47 1.80
C GLY A 98 3.13 14.12 3.01
N SER A 99 2.91 13.56 4.19
CA SER A 99 3.47 14.08 5.46
C SER A 99 4.93 13.69 5.67
N GLY A 100 5.51 12.80 4.84
CA GLY A 100 6.87 12.29 5.01
C GLY A 100 7.07 11.41 6.25
N CYS A 101 5.99 10.99 6.91
CA CYS A 101 6.08 10.11 8.09
C CYS A 101 6.37 8.64 7.75
N TRP A 102 6.39 8.29 6.46
CA TRP A 102 6.71 6.98 5.95
C TRP A 102 8.00 7.04 5.12
N GLY A 103 8.78 5.97 5.18
CA GLY A 103 10.04 5.78 4.48
C GLY A 103 10.17 4.39 3.88
N GLU A 104 11.42 3.96 3.72
CA GLU A 104 11.75 2.65 3.13
C GLU A 104 11.32 1.46 4.00
N GLU A 105 10.93 1.68 5.25
CA GLU A 105 10.41 0.63 6.14
C GLU A 105 9.15 -0.04 5.58
N LEU A 106 8.41 0.63 4.69
CA LEU A 106 7.28 0.03 3.97
C LEU A 106 7.69 -1.11 3.01
N ASN A 107 8.99 -1.26 2.73
CA ASN A 107 9.54 -2.36 1.92
C ASN A 107 9.78 -3.65 2.70
N GLU A 108 9.63 -3.60 4.03
CA GLU A 108 10.00 -4.67 4.95
C GLU A 108 8.79 -5.35 5.59
N GLY A 109 9.05 -6.51 6.21
CA GLY A 109 8.07 -7.26 6.97
C GLY A 109 6.88 -7.80 6.17
N ASN A 110 5.85 -8.22 6.89
CA ASN A 110 4.61 -8.71 6.30
C ASN A 110 3.71 -7.54 5.92
N ILE A 111 2.89 -7.73 4.89
CA ILE A 111 1.79 -6.82 4.55
C ILE A 111 0.53 -7.40 5.18
N VAL A 112 -0.13 -6.63 6.03
CA VAL A 112 -1.48 -6.93 6.48
C VAL A 112 -2.40 -5.95 5.78
N TYR A 113 -3.27 -6.41 4.89
CA TYR A 113 -4.23 -5.55 4.21
C TYR A 113 -5.62 -5.72 4.84
N LEU A 114 -6.08 -4.71 5.56
CA LEU A 114 -7.43 -4.64 6.11
C LEU A 114 -8.40 -4.16 5.03
N GLN A 115 -9.17 -5.09 4.49
CA GLN A 115 -10.11 -4.83 3.41
C GLN A 115 -11.44 -4.29 3.95
N ASP A 116 -12.02 -4.98 4.92
CA ASP A 116 -13.34 -4.64 5.44
C ASP A 116 -13.35 -4.60 6.95
N LEU A 117 -14.01 -3.58 7.50
CA LEU A 117 -14.41 -3.50 8.89
C LEU A 117 -15.84 -2.99 8.95
N SER A 118 -16.74 -3.79 9.54
CA SER A 118 -18.14 -3.43 9.68
C SER A 118 -18.60 -3.59 11.13
N VAL A 119 -19.39 -2.63 11.60
CA VAL A 119 -20.04 -2.67 12.91
C VAL A 119 -21.53 -2.74 12.67
N ALA A 120 -22.22 -3.67 13.33
CA ALA A 120 -23.66 -3.80 13.20
C ALA A 120 -24.35 -2.50 13.61
N LYS A 121 -25.32 -2.06 12.79
CA LYS A 121 -25.94 -0.71 12.86
C LYS A 121 -26.33 -0.26 14.29
N PRO A 122 -26.95 -1.09 15.16
CA PRO A 122 -27.32 -0.69 16.52
C PRO A 122 -26.14 -0.30 17.43
N PHE A 123 -24.93 -0.76 17.10
CA PHE A 123 -23.70 -0.59 17.88
C PHE A 123 -22.71 0.40 17.26
N THR A 124 -23.07 1.01 16.13
CA THR A 124 -22.26 2.06 15.50
C THR A 124 -22.13 3.29 16.39
N ARG A 125 -21.01 4.02 16.28
CA ARG A 125 -20.69 5.23 17.08
C ARG A 125 -20.63 5.00 18.60
N ARG A 126 -20.38 3.76 19.05
CA ARG A 126 -20.25 3.40 20.47
C ARG A 126 -18.89 2.80 20.81
N GLY A 127 -17.83 3.19 20.11
CA GLY A 127 -16.47 2.68 20.35
C GLY A 127 -16.18 1.24 19.88
N VAL A 128 -17.19 0.41 19.58
CA VAL A 128 -17.02 -1.00 19.16
C VAL A 128 -16.04 -1.17 18.01
N GLY A 129 -16.12 -0.32 16.98
CA GLY A 129 -15.20 -0.39 15.83
C GLY A 129 -13.75 -0.08 16.19
N SER A 130 -13.51 0.93 17.04
CA SER A 130 -12.16 1.28 17.49
C SER A 130 -11.57 0.19 18.38
N TRP A 131 -12.34 -0.28 19.36
CA TRP A 131 -11.92 -1.38 20.22
C TRP A 131 -11.60 -2.64 19.41
N PHE A 132 -12.48 -3.03 18.47
CA PHE A 132 -12.26 -4.25 17.70
C PHE A 132 -11.06 -4.13 16.73
N LEU A 133 -10.85 -2.94 16.15
CA LEU A 133 -9.65 -2.65 15.37
C LEU A 133 -8.39 -2.72 16.24
N GLU A 134 -8.44 -2.20 17.45
CA GLU A 134 -7.32 -2.26 18.41
C GLU A 134 -6.97 -3.70 18.80
N GLU A 135 -7.97 -4.54 19.11
CA GLU A 135 -7.78 -5.97 19.36
C GLU A 135 -7.13 -6.68 18.17
N PHE A 136 -7.54 -6.33 16.94
CA PHE A 136 -6.95 -6.88 15.73
C PHE A 136 -5.47 -6.49 15.58
N LEU A 137 -5.16 -5.20 15.77
CA LEU A 137 -3.80 -4.66 15.62
C LEU A 137 -2.83 -5.21 16.68
N HIS A 138 -3.31 -5.50 17.88
CA HIS A 138 -2.52 -6.09 18.96
C HIS A 138 -2.47 -7.63 18.92
N SER A 139 -3.25 -8.26 18.03
CA SER A 139 -3.25 -9.72 17.92
C SER A 139 -1.84 -10.25 17.56
N PRO A 140 -1.38 -11.38 18.15
CA PRO A 140 0.00 -11.86 17.97
C PRO A 140 0.43 -12.09 16.52
N ARG A 141 -0.51 -12.39 15.62
CA ARG A 141 -0.24 -12.62 14.20
C ARG A 141 -0.08 -11.33 13.39
N VAL A 142 -0.68 -10.24 13.84
CA VAL A 142 -0.52 -8.90 13.24
C VAL A 142 0.68 -8.20 13.88
N ASN A 143 0.79 -8.28 15.20
CA ASN A 143 1.82 -7.65 16.02
C ASN A 143 3.17 -8.40 15.96
N VAL A 144 3.65 -8.64 14.75
CA VAL A 144 4.99 -9.13 14.46
C VAL A 144 5.87 -7.92 14.10
N ALA A 145 7.09 -7.87 14.63
CA ALA A 145 8.03 -6.80 14.34
C ALA A 145 8.17 -6.60 12.81
N ALA A 146 8.01 -5.36 12.35
CA ALA A 146 7.98 -4.91 10.95
C ALA A 146 6.68 -5.15 10.15
N SER A 147 5.60 -5.65 10.76
CA SER A 147 4.30 -5.66 10.09
C SER A 147 3.73 -4.25 9.94
N HIS A 148 3.21 -3.96 8.76
CA HIS A 148 2.44 -2.75 8.47
C HIS A 148 1.02 -3.15 8.10
N VAL A 149 0.04 -2.41 8.62
CA VAL A 149 -1.38 -2.66 8.35
C VAL A 149 -1.89 -1.58 7.40
N TYR A 150 -2.27 -1.99 6.21
CA TYR A 150 -2.72 -1.14 5.12
C TYR A 150 -4.23 -1.23 4.98
N THR A 151 -4.87 -0.18 4.50
CA THR A 151 -6.31 -0.19 4.19
C THR A 151 -6.64 0.90 3.20
N TRP A 152 -7.68 0.68 2.39
CA TRP A 152 -8.35 1.77 1.68
C TRP A 152 -9.56 2.20 2.50
N PRO A 153 -9.54 3.40 3.14
CA PRO A 153 -10.66 3.90 3.92
C PRO A 153 -11.83 4.35 3.04
N PHE A 154 -12.51 3.40 2.39
CA PHE A 154 -13.63 3.63 1.49
C PHE A 154 -14.87 2.84 1.93
N PRO A 155 -16.10 3.38 1.78
CA PRO A 155 -17.29 2.63 2.14
C PRO A 155 -17.43 1.39 1.25
N ASN A 156 -17.62 0.23 1.86
CA ASN A 156 -17.99 -0.97 1.12
C ASN A 156 -19.37 -0.75 0.42
N ASN A 157 -19.39 -0.96 -0.90
CA ASN A 157 -20.55 -0.73 -1.77
C ASN A 157 -21.65 -1.80 -1.66
N ALA A 158 -21.63 -2.68 -0.65
CA ALA A 158 -22.63 -3.73 -0.47
C ALA A 158 -24.10 -3.23 -0.53
N ALA A 159 -24.35 -1.96 -0.19
CA ALA A 159 -25.68 -1.34 -0.24
C ALA A 159 -26.09 -0.72 -1.59
N ARG A 160 -25.23 -0.76 -2.63
CA ARG A 160 -25.42 -0.07 -3.94
C ARG A 160 -25.67 1.45 -3.86
N VAL A 161 -25.44 2.05 -2.70
CA VAL A 161 -25.52 3.51 -2.52
C VAL A 161 -24.17 4.10 -2.87
N LYS A 162 -24.15 5.08 -3.78
CA LYS A 162 -22.91 5.81 -4.08
C LYS A 162 -22.40 6.49 -2.80
N PRO A 163 -21.12 6.27 -2.43
CA PRO A 163 -20.46 6.98 -1.34
C PRO A 163 -20.66 8.49 -1.44
N THR A 164 -20.99 9.13 -0.32
CA THR A 164 -21.03 10.59 -0.24
C THR A 164 -19.66 11.12 0.20
N PRO A 165 -19.30 12.37 -0.14
CA PRO A 165 -18.08 12.97 0.38
C PRO A 165 -17.99 12.91 1.91
N GLN A 166 -19.13 13.07 2.59
CA GLN A 166 -19.19 12.95 4.05
C GLN A 166 -18.92 11.53 4.54
N SER A 167 -19.47 10.49 3.90
CA SER A 167 -19.20 9.11 4.32
C SER A 167 -17.73 8.73 4.14
N ILE A 168 -17.09 9.22 3.08
CA ILE A 168 -15.65 9.02 2.85
C ILE A 168 -14.83 9.74 3.94
N ALA A 169 -15.17 10.99 4.25
CA ALA A 169 -14.50 11.77 5.30
C ALA A 169 -14.67 11.12 6.69
N ASP A 170 -15.86 10.59 6.99
CA ASP A 170 -16.14 9.92 8.26
C ASP A 170 -15.31 8.65 8.45
N ILE A 171 -15.15 7.84 7.40
CA ILE A 171 -14.33 6.62 7.43
C ILE A 171 -12.85 6.98 7.54
N ALA A 172 -12.37 7.96 6.77
CA ALA A 172 -11.00 8.46 6.89
C ALA A 172 -10.72 8.95 8.32
N SER A 173 -11.64 9.72 8.91
CA SER A 173 -11.54 10.20 10.30
C SER A 173 -11.51 9.05 11.31
N PHE A 174 -12.30 7.99 11.08
CA PHE A 174 -12.26 6.79 11.92
C PHE A 174 -10.86 6.17 11.93
N PHE A 175 -10.25 5.92 10.76
CA PHE A 175 -8.91 5.33 10.71
C PHE A 175 -7.84 6.28 11.26
N GLN A 176 -7.91 7.59 10.99
CA GLN A 176 -6.99 8.59 11.55
C GLN A 176 -7.03 8.64 13.08
N LYS A 177 -8.23 8.55 13.67
CA LYS A 177 -8.40 8.46 15.14
C LYS A 177 -7.81 7.18 15.72
N ASN A 178 -7.70 6.12 14.92
CA ASN A 178 -7.03 4.86 15.28
C ASN A 178 -5.57 4.81 14.78
N HIS A 179 -4.91 5.96 14.67
CA HIS A 179 -3.48 6.12 14.35
C HIS A 179 -3.03 5.66 12.95
N PHE A 180 -3.95 5.42 12.03
CA PHE A 180 -3.57 5.25 10.63
C PHE A 180 -3.23 6.60 10.01
N ARG A 181 -2.21 6.64 9.16
CA ARG A 181 -1.83 7.83 8.39
C ARG A 181 -1.74 7.50 6.91
N ARG A 182 -1.97 8.50 6.06
CA ARG A 182 -1.95 8.32 4.60
C ARG A 182 -0.53 7.99 4.12
N ILE A 183 -0.40 7.08 3.15
CA ILE A 183 0.88 6.84 2.47
C ILE A 183 1.01 7.83 1.33
N GLY A 184 2.00 8.72 1.42
CA GLY A 184 2.14 9.82 0.48
C GLY A 184 0.85 10.65 0.40
N ARG A 185 0.40 10.93 -0.82
CA ARG A 185 -0.91 11.55 -1.10
C ARG A 185 -1.88 10.60 -1.81
N THR A 186 -1.67 9.28 -1.64
CA THR A 186 -2.54 8.22 -2.18
C THR A 186 -3.85 8.11 -1.42
N VAL A 187 -4.78 7.27 -1.87
CA VAL A 187 -6.01 6.96 -1.11
C VAL A 187 -5.79 5.99 0.05
N PHE A 188 -4.65 5.30 0.10
CA PHE A 188 -4.37 4.24 1.05
C PHE A 188 -3.76 4.76 2.34
N PHE A 189 -4.15 4.12 3.44
CA PHE A 189 -3.66 4.39 4.78
C PHE A 189 -2.76 3.25 5.25
N CYS A 190 -1.88 3.57 6.17
CA CYS A 190 -1.01 2.61 6.84
C CYS A 190 -0.98 2.85 8.34
N TYR A 191 -0.77 1.77 9.08
CA TYR A 191 -0.53 1.73 10.51
C TYR A 191 0.78 0.99 10.76
N SER A 192 1.64 1.59 11.57
CA SER A 192 2.85 0.93 12.06
C SER A 192 2.59 0.30 13.42
N VAL A 193 2.96 -0.97 13.58
CA VAL A 193 2.94 -1.65 14.89
C VAL A 193 4.00 -1.11 15.84
N ASN A 194 5.01 -0.40 15.33
CA ASN A 194 6.01 0.26 16.15
C ASN A 194 5.40 1.50 16.83
N PRO A 195 5.23 1.52 18.17
CA PRO A 195 4.63 2.66 18.86
C PRO A 195 5.47 3.94 18.79
N ALA A 196 6.77 3.83 18.52
CA ALA A 196 7.68 4.96 18.35
C ALA A 196 7.75 5.49 16.90
N HIS A 197 6.98 4.91 15.97
CA HIS A 197 6.99 5.33 14.58
C HIS A 197 6.43 6.75 14.41
N PRO A 198 6.98 7.63 13.56
CA PRO A 198 6.52 9.02 13.41
C PRO A 198 5.02 9.17 13.10
N SER A 199 4.44 8.23 12.35
CA SER A 199 3.00 8.22 12.06
C SER A 199 2.11 8.10 13.31
N ARG A 200 2.64 7.57 14.42
CA ARG A 200 1.93 7.41 15.70
C ARG A 200 1.70 8.73 16.43
N THR A 201 2.65 9.65 16.28
CA THR A 201 2.65 10.97 16.94
C THR A 201 2.18 12.10 16.03
N LEU A 202 2.09 11.86 14.71
CA LEU A 202 1.59 12.84 13.75
C LEU A 202 0.15 13.23 14.08
N ALA A 203 -0.14 14.52 14.25
CA ALA A 203 -1.51 14.96 14.51
C ALA A 203 -2.40 14.72 13.28
N ILE A 204 -3.70 14.49 13.50
CA ILE A 204 -4.65 14.26 12.39
C ILE A 204 -4.69 15.45 11.43
N ALA A 205 -4.54 16.68 11.94
CA ALA A 205 -4.52 17.90 11.13
C ALA A 205 -3.27 18.03 10.26
N ASP A 206 -2.19 17.34 10.62
CA ASP A 206 -0.92 17.31 9.88
C ASP A 206 -0.82 16.11 8.94
N ASP A 207 -1.83 15.24 8.91
CA ASP A 207 -1.89 14.13 7.97
C ASP A 207 -2.18 14.65 6.56
N ALA A 208 -1.61 13.97 5.56
CA ALA A 208 -1.72 14.43 4.19
C ALA A 208 -3.18 14.31 3.68
N THR A 209 -3.62 15.32 2.93
CA THR A 209 -4.83 15.20 2.12
C THR A 209 -4.52 14.36 0.88
N ALA A 210 -5.48 13.50 0.51
CA ALA A 210 -5.43 12.84 -0.79
C ALA A 210 -5.32 13.92 -1.87
N PHE A 211 -4.58 13.67 -2.94
CA PHE A 211 -4.77 14.49 -4.13
C PHE A 211 -6.22 14.32 -4.60
N ALA A 212 -7.00 15.40 -4.51
CA ALA A 212 -8.31 15.48 -5.13
C ALA A 212 -8.07 15.51 -6.64
N SER A 213 -8.76 14.62 -7.37
CA SER A 213 -8.51 14.27 -8.77
C SER A 213 -7.16 13.60 -9.04
N ASP A 214 -7.24 12.51 -9.79
CA ASP A 214 -6.14 11.82 -10.45
C ASP A 214 -5.27 10.95 -9.53
N PHE A 215 -5.70 9.70 -9.35
CA PHE A 215 -4.82 8.68 -9.89
C PHE A 215 -4.98 8.83 -11.41
N PRO A 216 -4.06 9.50 -12.12
CA PRO A 216 -4.09 9.42 -13.56
C PRO A 216 -4.00 7.92 -13.84
N ASN A 217 -4.78 7.47 -14.80
CA ASN A 217 -4.72 6.14 -15.39
C ASN A 217 -3.28 5.62 -15.27
N MET A 218 -2.99 4.70 -14.33
CA MET A 218 -1.61 4.48 -13.88
C MET A 218 -0.76 3.90 -15.02
N GLU A 219 -1.41 3.22 -15.96
CA GLU A 219 -0.85 2.91 -17.28
C GLU A 219 -0.50 4.16 -18.06
N GLN A 220 -1.37 5.17 -18.16
CA GLN A 220 -1.03 6.44 -18.81
C GLN A 220 0.09 7.17 -18.07
N ASP A 221 0.15 7.13 -16.75
CA ASP A 221 1.24 7.73 -15.97
C ASP A 221 2.56 6.95 -16.13
N ILE A 222 2.52 5.62 -16.18
CA ILE A 222 3.68 4.77 -16.49
C ILE A 222 4.09 4.96 -17.95
N ILE A 223 3.15 5.02 -18.89
CA ILE A 223 3.37 5.34 -20.32
C ILE A 223 3.91 6.76 -20.44
N ASN A 224 3.43 7.70 -19.64
CA ASN A 224 3.90 9.09 -19.62
C ASN A 224 5.30 9.15 -19.01
N LEU A 225 5.59 8.40 -17.95
CA LEU A 225 6.91 8.31 -17.34
C LEU A 225 7.90 7.57 -18.24
N GLU A 226 7.49 6.52 -18.93
CA GLU A 226 8.28 5.83 -19.95
C GLU A 226 8.49 6.74 -21.16
N SER A 227 7.51 7.54 -21.54
CA SER A 227 7.66 8.54 -22.62
C SER A 227 8.54 9.72 -22.20
N GLN A 228 8.51 10.13 -20.92
CA GLN A 228 9.31 11.23 -20.38
C GLN A 228 10.74 10.81 -20.01
N PHE A 229 10.93 9.56 -19.60
CA PHE A 229 12.20 8.97 -19.19
C PHE A 229 12.49 7.65 -19.94
N PRO A 230 12.41 7.61 -21.28
CA PRO A 230 12.50 6.37 -22.06
C PRO A 230 13.84 5.67 -21.85
N LEU A 231 14.89 6.44 -21.58
CA LEU A 231 16.22 5.92 -21.31
C LEU A 231 16.30 5.19 -19.97
N HIS A 232 15.67 5.71 -18.92
CA HIS A 232 15.64 5.06 -17.61
C HIS A 232 14.92 3.72 -17.65
N TYR A 233 13.78 3.68 -18.35
CA TYR A 233 13.00 2.46 -18.53
C TYR A 233 13.72 1.43 -19.39
N ALA A 234 14.35 1.85 -20.50
CA ALA A 234 15.17 0.95 -21.31
C ALA A 234 16.33 0.34 -20.49
N ILE A 235 17.00 1.13 -19.65
CA ILE A 235 18.11 0.63 -18.82
C ILE A 235 17.64 -0.33 -17.72
N ASP A 236 16.45 -0.11 -17.14
CA ASP A 236 15.91 -1.03 -16.13
C ASP A 236 15.35 -2.33 -16.74
N GLY A 237 14.72 -2.22 -17.92
CA GLY A 237 14.04 -3.31 -18.60
C GLY A 237 14.93 -4.21 -19.46
N ASP A 238 15.93 -3.64 -20.17
CA ASP A 238 16.79 -4.38 -21.08
C ASP A 238 18.21 -4.56 -20.50
N ARG A 239 18.52 -5.82 -20.14
CA ARG A 239 19.84 -6.22 -19.61
C ARG A 239 20.74 -6.86 -20.66
N THR A 240 20.36 -6.82 -21.92
CA THR A 240 21.11 -7.39 -23.03
C THR A 240 21.98 -6.34 -23.71
N ALA A 241 22.68 -6.71 -24.78
CA ALA A 241 23.40 -5.75 -25.62
C ALA A 241 22.46 -4.77 -26.35
N GLY A 242 21.16 -5.08 -26.48
CA GLY A 242 20.17 -4.24 -27.16
C GLY A 242 19.97 -2.86 -26.52
N VAL A 243 20.21 -2.75 -25.22
CA VAL A 243 20.09 -1.48 -24.48
C VAL A 243 21.01 -0.40 -25.04
N ARG A 244 22.13 -0.80 -25.66
CA ARG A 244 23.08 0.11 -26.33
C ARG A 244 22.38 0.92 -27.42
N ASP A 245 21.57 0.27 -28.25
CA ASP A 245 20.92 0.94 -29.38
C ASP A 245 19.87 1.93 -28.88
N SER A 246 19.15 1.58 -27.80
CA SER A 246 18.23 2.48 -27.12
C SER A 246 18.93 3.72 -26.55
N ILE A 247 20.09 3.53 -25.90
CA ILE A 247 20.91 4.64 -25.37
C ILE A 247 21.40 5.54 -26.50
N MET A 248 21.98 4.96 -27.55
CA MET A 248 22.52 5.73 -28.68
C MET A 248 21.42 6.50 -29.42
N LYS A 249 20.26 5.88 -29.62
CA LYS A 249 19.10 6.53 -30.25
C LYS A 249 18.58 7.71 -29.42
N ALA A 250 18.46 7.53 -28.10
CA ALA A 250 18.04 8.59 -27.19
C ALA A 250 19.05 9.75 -27.17
N TYR A 251 20.35 9.45 -27.08
CA TYR A 251 21.42 10.45 -27.07
C TYR A 251 21.53 11.25 -28.38
N ALA A 252 21.24 10.61 -29.52
CA ALA A 252 21.22 11.29 -30.82
C ALA A 252 20.09 12.34 -30.91
N LEU A 253 18.97 12.12 -30.21
CA LEU A 253 17.84 13.04 -30.17
C LEU A 253 18.07 14.18 -29.17
N ASP A 254 18.58 13.87 -27.98
CA ASP A 254 18.95 14.85 -26.97
C ASP A 254 20.19 14.37 -26.19
N ARG A 255 21.29 15.13 -26.27
CA ARG A 255 22.54 14.78 -25.58
C ARG A 255 22.46 14.97 -24.07
N ASN A 256 21.54 15.79 -23.57
CA ASN A 256 21.39 16.02 -22.13
C ASN A 256 20.61 14.90 -21.42
N ILE A 257 19.95 14.01 -22.18
CA ILE A 257 19.12 12.93 -21.62
C ILE A 257 19.92 11.97 -20.72
N ILE A 258 21.22 11.81 -20.96
CA ILE A 258 22.11 10.96 -20.13
C ILE A 258 22.44 11.58 -18.76
N HIS A 259 22.14 12.87 -18.58
CA HIS A 259 22.31 13.60 -17.33
C HIS A 259 20.98 13.88 -16.62
N GLN A 260 19.85 13.74 -17.33
CA GLN A 260 18.52 13.91 -16.77
C GLN A 260 18.30 12.92 -15.62
N LYS A 261 17.89 13.42 -14.46
CA LYS A 261 17.52 12.58 -13.33
C LYS A 261 16.08 12.09 -13.50
N GLY A 262 15.87 10.81 -13.26
CA GLY A 262 14.55 10.19 -13.31
C GLY A 262 13.72 10.52 -12.06
N PRO A 263 12.50 9.96 -11.97
CA PRO A 263 11.63 10.13 -10.81
C PRO A 263 12.25 9.64 -9.50
N ASP A 264 13.23 8.75 -9.59
CA ASP A 264 13.99 8.20 -8.46
C ASP A 264 15.27 9.02 -8.14
N GLY A 265 15.46 10.17 -8.79
CA GLY A 265 16.59 11.07 -8.58
C GLY A 265 17.91 10.60 -9.22
N TYR A 266 17.93 9.43 -9.88
CA TYR A 266 19.12 8.88 -10.52
C TYR A 266 19.22 9.31 -11.97
N SER A 267 20.42 9.64 -12.45
CA SER A 267 20.67 9.75 -13.89
C SER A 267 20.86 8.35 -14.51
N PRO A 268 20.77 8.21 -15.84
CA PRO A 268 20.95 6.94 -16.54
C PRO A 268 22.19 6.14 -16.13
N VAL A 269 23.35 6.79 -15.94
CA VAL A 269 24.58 6.10 -15.51
C VAL A 269 24.48 5.58 -14.08
N HIS A 270 23.87 6.33 -13.17
CA HIS A 270 23.65 5.88 -11.79
C HIS A 270 22.64 4.73 -11.74
N LEU A 271 21.58 4.80 -12.55
CA LEU A 271 20.60 3.74 -12.66
C LEU A 271 21.23 2.46 -13.24
N ALA A 272 22.04 2.57 -14.30
CA ALA A 272 22.77 1.45 -14.88
C ALA A 272 23.71 0.78 -13.86
N ALA A 273 24.41 1.59 -13.05
CA ALA A 273 25.24 1.09 -11.95
C ALA A 273 24.40 0.35 -10.90
N LYS A 274 23.32 0.98 -10.41
CA LYS A 274 22.40 0.42 -9.42
C LYS A 274 21.81 -0.92 -9.87
N LYS A 275 21.48 -1.05 -11.16
CA LYS A 275 20.89 -2.26 -11.75
C LYS A 275 21.94 -3.28 -12.23
N ARG A 276 23.23 -2.97 -12.09
CA ARG A 276 24.36 -3.79 -12.58
C ARG A 276 24.26 -4.09 -14.09
N ASN A 277 23.72 -3.15 -14.86
CA ASN A 277 23.57 -3.29 -16.31
C ASN A 277 24.90 -2.92 -17.00
N VAL A 278 25.78 -3.91 -17.15
CA VAL A 278 27.14 -3.73 -17.69
C VAL A 278 27.15 -3.23 -19.14
N HIS A 279 26.12 -3.57 -19.92
CA HIS A 279 25.99 -3.12 -21.31
C HIS A 279 25.64 -1.63 -21.36
N ALA A 280 24.71 -1.17 -20.51
CA ALA A 280 24.38 0.24 -20.39
C ALA A 280 25.56 1.06 -19.83
N LEU A 281 26.24 0.56 -18.79
CA LEU A 281 27.41 1.24 -18.21
C LEU A 281 28.53 1.47 -19.22
N ARG A 282 28.87 0.46 -20.03
CA ARG A 282 29.90 0.59 -21.08
C ARG A 282 29.55 1.58 -22.18
N THR A 283 28.25 1.87 -22.35
CA THR A 283 27.78 2.77 -23.39
C THR A 283 27.68 4.21 -22.89
N LEU A 284 27.41 4.40 -21.59
CA LEU A 284 27.22 5.71 -20.96
C LEU A 284 28.51 6.36 -20.43
N LEU A 285 29.61 5.60 -20.37
CA LEU A 285 30.95 6.03 -19.94
C LEU A 285 31.88 6.15 -21.15
#